data_AF-A0A935GVS0-F1
#
_entry.id   AF-A0A935GVS0-F1
#
_cell.length_a   1.000
_cell.length_b   1.000
_cell.length_c   1.000
_cell.angle_alpha   90.00
_cell.angle_beta   90.00
_cell.angle_gamma   90.00
#
_symmetry.space_group_name_H-M   'P 1'
#
loop_
_entity.id
_entity.type
_entity.pdbx_description
1 polymer ?
#
loop_
_entity_poly.entity_id
_entity_poly.type
_entity_poly.pdbx_seq_one_letter_code
_entity_poly.pdbx_strand_id
1 'polypeptide(L)'
;MHLLYVPTLCCNLSCSYCYLGTQTSEAALRLDAQRAMPTLRHTLDALEQAGVLAFNVSLHGGEVTTLPQAVLGELFTLIRRHYLQHFDAINALGHKKSAPHIKTNLFRFAPLYDLLDKHKVSISASIDLPLALHALFRTTRSGSDWLARTLENLRLLARYPHAKKISATLSATHLADIPALINDIWFIHRELGFDMNQLNLMFAFGSELNRAAKGDATLVPASAAQQLQLYQALNAAFMGTELEEGLRRNWFDEFKPSYCTNAFNCGERFYLLQSDGNVYSCVRGQGIEAFHYGNVFEQPILDILDNGARKIALLHQQHGFDAACQSCTHLSLCHTGCPVVKFQHRNARSYTCELQQQMYADNPRSYPADTPSEQARYAQEYRLAMHPSLAFAAPAVPVAQQLMLPNDLTDAKNTLPALIAADPLLQVLFSNTVFLLELADETIALDSQLFKQQRTIHTLAAGDRILLHLRRDVLAANCSETIRNTLYLQLLRDTPVVYGDEQRTKQEHIFTYQIYANCLQTSARLGADYLQVDLSELLAMHRAHYQRGVLNNLFVTTFFLREYHYQKQKNNAFYHVQTANLPFQNFEFHYLT
;
A
#
# COMPACT_ATOMS: atom_id res chain seq x y z
N MET A 1 -10.75 -14.03 5.00
CA MET A 1 -11.09 -14.35 3.59
C MET A 1 -12.39 -13.70 3.14
N HIS A 2 -12.54 -13.52 1.83
CA HIS A 2 -13.79 -13.16 1.16
C HIS A 2 -14.46 -14.45 0.63
N LEU A 3 -15.63 -14.76 1.17
CA LEU A 3 -16.44 -15.92 0.81
C LEU A 3 -17.65 -15.47 -0.05
N LEU A 4 -17.64 -15.85 -1.32
CA LEU A 4 -18.80 -15.78 -2.20
C LEU A 4 -19.56 -17.09 -2.05
N TYR A 5 -20.81 -17.02 -1.59
CA TYR A 5 -21.64 -18.21 -1.45
C TYR A 5 -22.69 -18.27 -2.56
N VAL A 6 -22.70 -19.37 -3.30
CA VAL A 6 -23.66 -19.71 -4.35
C VAL A 6 -24.61 -20.77 -3.79
N PRO A 7 -25.67 -20.38 -3.06
CA PRO A 7 -26.64 -21.32 -2.51
C PRO A 7 -27.52 -22.00 -3.57
N THR A 8 -27.48 -21.54 -4.81
CA THR A 8 -28.21 -22.15 -5.93
C THR A 8 -27.56 -21.83 -7.28
N LEU A 9 -27.54 -22.82 -8.17
CA LEU A 9 -27.20 -22.62 -9.58
C LEU A 9 -28.44 -22.30 -10.44
N CYS A 10 -29.64 -22.44 -9.89
CA CYS A 10 -30.88 -22.10 -10.57
C CYS A 10 -30.91 -20.62 -10.95
N CYS A 11 -31.34 -20.32 -12.17
CA CYS A 11 -31.58 -18.96 -12.66
C CYS A 11 -32.87 -18.92 -13.47
N ASN A 12 -33.69 -17.89 -13.23
CA ASN A 12 -34.94 -17.64 -13.95
C ASN A 12 -34.74 -16.92 -15.31
N LEU A 13 -33.51 -16.52 -15.63
CA LEU A 13 -33.13 -15.93 -16.92
C LEU A 13 -32.21 -16.88 -17.71
N SER A 14 -32.04 -16.61 -18.99
CA SER A 14 -31.16 -17.35 -19.91
C SER A 14 -30.25 -16.38 -20.69
N CYS A 15 -29.44 -15.60 -19.97
CA CYS A 15 -28.59 -14.58 -20.59
C CYS A 15 -27.63 -15.19 -21.62
N SER A 16 -27.47 -14.56 -22.79
CA SER A 16 -26.67 -15.10 -23.91
C SER A 16 -25.20 -15.28 -23.54
N TYR A 17 -24.64 -14.35 -22.76
CA TYR A 17 -23.24 -14.32 -22.34
C TYR A 17 -22.99 -14.93 -20.94
N CYS A 18 -23.96 -15.66 -20.37
CA CYS A 18 -23.83 -16.19 -19.02
C CYS A 18 -22.60 -17.11 -18.89
N TYR A 19 -21.68 -16.78 -17.99
CA TYR A 19 -20.44 -17.51 -17.79
C TYR A 19 -20.65 -18.95 -17.28
N LEU A 20 -21.80 -19.24 -16.67
CA LEU A 20 -22.18 -20.59 -16.20
C LEU A 20 -22.69 -21.51 -17.31
N GLY A 21 -22.91 -21.00 -18.53
CA GLY A 21 -23.39 -21.81 -19.66
C GLY A 21 -24.65 -22.62 -19.31
N THR A 22 -24.59 -23.93 -19.54
CA THR A 22 -25.69 -24.88 -19.28
C THR A 22 -25.84 -25.29 -17.82
N GLN A 23 -24.96 -24.85 -16.91
CA GLN A 23 -25.03 -25.24 -15.50
C GLN A 23 -26.24 -24.63 -14.77
N THR A 24 -26.82 -23.56 -15.32
CA THR A 24 -28.02 -22.96 -14.72
C THR A 24 -29.27 -23.76 -15.08
N SER A 25 -29.88 -24.40 -14.08
CA SER A 25 -31.06 -25.26 -14.25
C SER A 25 -32.04 -25.11 -13.08
N GLU A 26 -33.34 -25.17 -13.39
CA GLU A 26 -34.40 -25.16 -12.36
C GLU A 26 -34.51 -26.51 -11.63
N ALA A 27 -34.02 -27.59 -12.24
CA ALA A 27 -34.14 -28.95 -11.69
C ALA A 27 -33.44 -29.11 -10.33
N ALA A 28 -32.34 -28.37 -10.11
CA ALA A 28 -31.56 -28.45 -8.88
C ALA A 28 -32.15 -27.59 -7.74
N LEU A 29 -33.10 -26.68 -8.01
CA LEU A 29 -33.53 -25.65 -7.05
C LEU A 29 -34.03 -26.24 -5.72
N ARG A 30 -34.80 -27.34 -5.77
CA ARG A 30 -35.32 -27.98 -4.55
C ARG A 30 -34.19 -28.52 -3.67
N LEU A 31 -33.21 -29.16 -4.28
CA LEU A 31 -32.07 -29.74 -3.58
C LEU A 31 -31.12 -28.63 -3.07
N ASP A 32 -30.86 -27.63 -3.90
CA ASP A 32 -30.08 -26.44 -3.54
C ASP A 32 -30.69 -25.72 -2.34
N ALA A 33 -32.01 -25.49 -2.35
CA ALA A 33 -32.72 -24.86 -1.24
C ALA A 33 -32.60 -25.65 0.08
N GLN A 34 -32.59 -26.98 0.02
CA GLN A 34 -32.39 -27.83 1.21
C GLN A 34 -30.95 -27.76 1.74
N ARG A 35 -29.96 -27.62 0.84
CA ARG A 35 -28.54 -27.57 1.20
C ARG A 35 -28.04 -26.17 1.56
N ALA A 36 -28.73 -25.12 1.11
CA ALA A 36 -28.28 -23.73 1.22
C ALA A 36 -27.85 -23.33 2.64
N MET A 37 -28.68 -23.64 3.64
CA MET A 37 -28.40 -23.30 5.03
C MET A 37 -27.36 -24.22 5.68
N PRO A 38 -27.50 -25.56 5.60
CA PRO A 38 -26.50 -26.49 6.15
C PRO A 38 -25.09 -26.25 5.64
N THR A 39 -24.92 -26.04 4.33
CA THR A 39 -23.59 -25.87 3.72
C THR A 39 -22.91 -24.58 4.18
N LEU A 40 -23.61 -23.45 4.21
CA LEU A 40 -23.01 -22.20 4.69
C LEU A 40 -22.63 -22.29 6.17
N ARG A 41 -23.50 -22.89 7.01
CA ARG A 41 -23.22 -23.08 8.44
C ARG A 41 -21.97 -23.95 8.63
N HIS A 42 -21.95 -25.12 8.02
CA HIS A 42 -20.82 -26.06 8.09
C HIS A 42 -19.50 -25.38 7.73
N THR A 43 -19.48 -24.62 6.63
CA THR A 43 -18.26 -23.93 6.20
C THR A 43 -17.85 -22.81 7.17
N LEU A 44 -18.78 -22.01 7.68
CA LEU A 44 -18.44 -20.95 8.65
C LEU A 44 -17.90 -21.54 9.95
N ASP A 45 -18.50 -22.62 10.45
CA ASP A 45 -18.05 -23.32 11.65
C ASP A 45 -16.64 -23.93 11.44
N ALA A 46 -16.39 -24.55 10.27
CA ALA A 46 -15.08 -25.10 9.93
C ALA A 46 -14.01 -24.00 9.82
N LEU A 47 -14.35 -22.85 9.23
CA LEU A 47 -13.45 -21.70 9.15
C LEU A 47 -13.13 -21.12 10.53
N GLU A 48 -14.12 -21.00 11.40
CA GLU A 48 -13.92 -20.53 12.78
C GLU A 48 -13.01 -21.47 13.57
N GLN A 49 -13.22 -22.79 13.47
CA GLN A 49 -12.37 -23.81 14.10
C GLN A 49 -10.91 -23.75 13.60
N ALA A 50 -10.71 -23.38 12.34
CA ALA A 50 -9.39 -23.20 11.75
C ALA A 50 -8.76 -21.83 12.04
N GLY A 51 -9.42 -20.95 12.80
CA GLY A 51 -8.94 -19.60 13.09
C GLY A 51 -9.00 -18.65 11.89
N VAL A 52 -9.85 -18.94 10.91
CA VAL A 52 -9.96 -18.19 9.66
C VAL A 52 -11.26 -17.38 9.62
N LEU A 53 -11.15 -16.05 9.61
CA LEU A 53 -12.32 -15.18 9.59
C LEU A 53 -12.82 -14.92 8.15
N ALA A 54 -14.06 -15.30 7.87
CA ALA A 54 -14.80 -14.85 6.68
C ALA A 54 -15.31 -13.42 6.87
N PHE A 55 -14.49 -12.41 6.57
CA PHE A 55 -14.84 -11.00 6.80
C PHE A 55 -15.91 -10.47 5.83
N ASN A 56 -16.10 -11.12 4.68
CA ASN A 56 -17.15 -10.78 3.72
C ASN A 56 -17.79 -12.07 3.20
N VAL A 57 -19.03 -12.32 3.61
CA VAL A 57 -19.91 -13.37 3.11
C VAL A 57 -20.97 -12.71 2.24
N SER A 58 -20.92 -12.98 0.94
CA SER A 58 -21.86 -12.41 -0.03
C SER A 58 -22.55 -13.50 -0.83
N LEU A 59 -23.86 -13.35 -1.03
CA LEU A 59 -24.65 -14.31 -1.78
C LEU A 59 -24.63 -13.97 -3.27
N HIS A 60 -24.28 -14.98 -4.05
CA HIS A 60 -24.28 -14.97 -5.50
C HIS A 60 -25.10 -16.18 -6.00
N GLY A 61 -24.99 -16.50 -7.28
CA GLY A 61 -25.44 -17.78 -7.84
C GLY A 61 -25.96 -17.60 -9.25
N GLY A 62 -26.71 -18.59 -9.75
CA GLY A 62 -27.46 -18.40 -11.00
C GLY A 62 -28.39 -17.19 -10.84
N GLU A 63 -29.36 -17.29 -9.94
CA GLU A 63 -30.10 -16.17 -9.37
C GLU A 63 -30.53 -16.52 -7.95
N VAL A 64 -29.87 -15.91 -6.95
CA VAL A 64 -30.12 -16.19 -5.53
C VAL A 64 -31.58 -15.95 -5.14
N THR A 65 -32.25 -14.97 -5.76
CA THR A 65 -33.65 -14.67 -5.45
C THR A 65 -34.64 -15.72 -5.95
N THR A 66 -34.20 -16.76 -6.66
CA THR A 66 -35.05 -17.92 -6.98
C THR A 66 -35.32 -18.81 -5.77
N LEU A 67 -34.48 -18.74 -4.73
CA LEU A 67 -34.70 -19.49 -3.49
C LEU A 67 -36.02 -19.09 -2.81
N PRO A 68 -36.65 -20.01 -2.05
CA PRO A 68 -37.81 -19.69 -1.24
C PRO A 68 -37.50 -18.57 -0.24
N GLN A 69 -38.49 -17.69 0.02
CA GLN A 69 -38.34 -16.54 0.92
C GLN A 69 -37.90 -16.96 2.33
N ALA A 70 -38.37 -18.11 2.82
CA ALA A 70 -37.96 -18.66 4.11
C ALA A 70 -36.45 -18.97 4.15
N VAL A 71 -35.94 -19.66 3.12
CA VAL A 71 -34.50 -20.00 2.99
C VAL A 71 -33.65 -18.74 2.89
N LEU A 72 -34.08 -17.74 2.12
CA LEU A 72 -33.40 -16.44 2.04
C LEU A 72 -33.34 -15.75 3.41
N GLY A 73 -34.46 -15.71 4.14
CA GLY A 73 -34.53 -15.13 5.48
C GLY A 73 -33.59 -15.81 6.48
N GLU A 74 -33.47 -17.15 6.39
CA GLU A 74 -32.52 -17.92 7.21
C GLU A 74 -31.06 -17.58 6.86
N LEU A 75 -30.72 -17.53 5.57
CA LEU A 75 -29.37 -17.16 5.12
C LEU A 75 -28.99 -15.74 5.57
N PHE A 76 -29.90 -14.79 5.41
CA PHE A 76 -29.69 -13.41 5.87
C PHE A 76 -29.49 -13.32 7.38
N THR A 77 -30.25 -14.12 8.14
CA THR A 77 -30.11 -14.19 9.60
C THR A 77 -28.76 -14.78 10.00
N LEU A 78 -28.33 -15.86 9.35
CA LEU A 78 -27.04 -16.50 9.61
C LEU A 78 -25.87 -15.54 9.31
N ILE A 79 -25.86 -14.92 8.14
CA ILE A 79 -24.80 -13.97 7.74
C ILE A 79 -24.75 -12.77 8.69
N ARG A 80 -25.91 -12.22 9.07
CA ARG A 80 -25.95 -11.09 9.99
C ARG A 80 -25.44 -11.48 11.37
N ARG A 81 -25.77 -12.68 11.87
CA ARG A 81 -25.27 -13.19 13.14
C ARG A 81 -23.75 -13.32 13.11
N HIS A 82 -23.19 -13.91 12.05
CA HIS A 82 -21.75 -14.01 11.82
C HIS A 82 -21.06 -12.64 11.92
N TYR A 83 -21.58 -11.63 11.21
CA TYR A 83 -21.00 -10.28 11.28
C TYR A 83 -21.10 -9.63 12.66
N LEU A 84 -22.18 -9.87 13.41
CA LEU A 84 -22.32 -9.34 14.77
C LEU A 84 -21.37 -10.05 15.75
N GLN A 85 -21.22 -11.36 15.63
CA GLN A 85 -20.32 -12.16 16.47
C GLN A 85 -18.85 -11.75 16.30
N HIS A 86 -18.45 -11.39 15.09
CA HIS A 86 -17.07 -11.02 14.76
C HIS A 86 -16.88 -9.53 14.47
N PHE A 87 -17.78 -8.66 14.95
CA PHE A 87 -17.79 -7.24 14.60
C PHE A 87 -16.45 -6.55 14.86
N ASP A 88 -15.88 -6.72 16.05
CA ASP A 88 -14.61 -6.09 16.43
C ASP A 88 -13.43 -6.59 15.59
N ALA A 89 -13.36 -7.91 15.34
CA ALA A 89 -12.31 -8.50 14.52
C ALA A 89 -12.40 -8.04 13.05
N ILE A 90 -13.61 -7.95 12.50
CA ILE A 90 -13.84 -7.45 11.13
C ILE A 90 -13.43 -5.97 11.01
N ASN A 91 -13.79 -5.14 12.00
CA ASN A 91 -13.40 -3.72 12.02
C ASN A 91 -11.90 -3.51 12.22
N ALA A 92 -11.25 -4.33 13.06
CA ALA A 92 -9.81 -4.30 13.26
C ALA A 92 -9.03 -4.59 11.98
N LEU A 93 -9.61 -5.39 11.06
CA LEU A 93 -9.08 -5.65 9.72
C LEU A 93 -9.42 -4.54 8.70
N GLY A 94 -10.06 -3.45 9.12
CA GLY A 94 -10.44 -2.33 8.26
C GLY A 94 -11.70 -2.57 7.41
N HIS A 95 -12.45 -3.65 7.68
CA HIS A 95 -13.68 -3.96 6.97
C HIS A 95 -14.92 -3.46 7.73
N LYS A 96 -15.90 -2.91 7.00
CA LYS A 96 -17.16 -2.42 7.58
C LYS A 96 -18.33 -3.25 7.05
N LYS A 97 -18.51 -4.46 7.59
CA LYS A 97 -19.57 -5.39 7.18
C LYS A 97 -20.52 -5.66 8.34
N SER A 98 -21.79 -5.36 8.13
CA SER A 98 -22.84 -5.49 9.16
C SER A 98 -24.17 -6.03 8.61
N ALA A 99 -24.30 -6.12 7.29
CA ALA A 99 -25.52 -6.55 6.62
C ALA A 99 -25.21 -7.57 5.51
N PRO A 100 -26.11 -8.52 5.24
CA PRO A 100 -25.99 -9.43 4.12
C PRO A 100 -25.94 -8.68 2.78
N HIS A 101 -25.27 -9.26 1.79
CA HIS A 101 -25.20 -8.71 0.43
C HIS A 101 -25.65 -9.76 -0.58
N ILE A 102 -26.41 -9.34 -1.60
CA ILE A 102 -26.79 -10.18 -2.74
C ILE A 102 -26.37 -9.58 -4.08
N LYS A 103 -25.95 -10.43 -5.00
CA LYS A 103 -25.96 -10.15 -6.44
C LYS A 103 -27.25 -10.71 -7.04
N THR A 104 -27.99 -9.89 -7.78
CA THR A 104 -29.27 -10.29 -8.39
C THR A 104 -29.39 -9.73 -9.81
N ASN A 105 -30.12 -10.43 -10.67
CA ASN A 105 -30.60 -9.94 -11.95
C ASN A 105 -31.76 -8.94 -11.80
N LEU A 106 -32.27 -8.70 -10.58
CA LEU A 106 -33.35 -7.76 -10.23
C LEU A 106 -34.77 -8.22 -10.62
N PHE A 107 -34.96 -9.37 -11.28
CA PHE A 107 -36.26 -9.82 -11.76
C PHE A 107 -37.30 -9.98 -10.64
N ARG A 108 -36.91 -10.63 -9.53
CA ARG A 108 -37.78 -10.88 -8.36
C ARG A 108 -37.65 -9.82 -7.26
N PHE A 109 -37.15 -8.63 -7.57
CA PHE A 109 -36.92 -7.60 -6.55
C PHE A 109 -38.20 -7.14 -5.86
N ALA A 110 -39.21 -6.69 -6.62
CA ALA A 110 -40.50 -6.24 -6.06
C ALA A 110 -41.16 -7.24 -5.10
N PRO A 111 -41.38 -8.53 -5.45
CA PRO A 111 -42.02 -9.47 -4.53
C PRO A 111 -41.17 -9.84 -3.30
N LEU A 112 -39.88 -9.49 -3.26
CA LEU A 112 -38.99 -9.76 -2.13
C LEU A 112 -38.63 -8.51 -1.34
N TYR A 113 -39.16 -7.34 -1.71
CA TYR A 113 -38.78 -6.05 -1.15
C TYR A 113 -38.82 -6.04 0.39
N ASP A 114 -39.95 -6.45 0.98
CA ASP A 114 -40.14 -6.43 2.44
C ASP A 114 -39.15 -7.35 3.18
N LEU A 115 -38.80 -8.50 2.58
CA LEU A 115 -37.79 -9.37 3.16
C LEU A 115 -36.41 -8.70 3.14
N LEU A 116 -36.04 -8.12 1.98
CA LEU A 116 -34.74 -7.48 1.80
C LEU A 116 -34.59 -6.28 2.74
N ASP A 117 -35.63 -5.46 2.87
CA ASP A 117 -35.68 -4.30 3.75
C ASP A 117 -35.59 -4.71 5.23
N LYS A 118 -36.38 -5.70 5.66
CA LYS A 118 -36.34 -6.27 7.03
C LYS A 118 -34.92 -6.67 7.43
N HIS A 119 -34.18 -7.31 6.51
CA HIS A 119 -32.82 -7.77 6.77
C HIS A 119 -31.73 -6.74 6.44
N LYS A 120 -32.11 -5.55 5.94
CA LYS A 120 -31.22 -4.46 5.50
C LYS A 120 -30.22 -4.91 4.42
N VAL A 121 -30.66 -5.79 3.53
CA VAL A 121 -29.78 -6.46 2.56
C VAL A 121 -29.20 -5.45 1.59
N SER A 122 -27.89 -5.48 1.39
CA SER A 122 -27.24 -4.71 0.34
C SER A 122 -27.43 -5.38 -1.03
N ILE A 123 -27.76 -4.60 -2.06
CA ILE A 123 -28.10 -5.09 -3.39
C ILE A 123 -27.02 -4.71 -4.42
N SER A 124 -26.58 -5.66 -5.22
CA SER A 124 -25.93 -5.39 -6.51
C SER A 124 -26.80 -5.94 -7.63
N ALA A 125 -27.45 -5.02 -8.35
CA ALA A 125 -28.32 -5.33 -9.47
C ALA A 125 -27.50 -5.45 -10.76
N SER A 126 -27.84 -6.42 -11.59
CA SER A 126 -27.13 -6.67 -12.85
C SER A 126 -27.97 -6.10 -14.00
N ILE A 127 -27.51 -4.99 -14.57
CA ILE A 127 -28.21 -4.22 -15.62
C ILE A 127 -27.18 -3.89 -16.69
N ASP A 128 -27.49 -4.21 -17.95
CA ASP A 128 -26.53 -3.97 -19.03
C ASP A 128 -26.82 -2.61 -19.64
N LEU A 129 -25.77 -2.02 -20.21
CA LEU A 129 -25.85 -0.75 -20.91
C LEU A 129 -25.21 -0.92 -22.29
N PRO A 130 -25.83 -0.42 -23.38
CA PRO A 130 -27.15 0.23 -23.43
C PRO A 130 -28.31 -0.71 -23.04
N LEU A 131 -29.42 -0.16 -22.54
CA LEU A 131 -30.63 -0.87 -22.09
C LEU A 131 -31.28 -1.67 -23.23
N ALA A 132 -31.12 -1.25 -24.48
CA ALA A 132 -31.54 -2.03 -25.64
C ALA A 132 -30.81 -3.39 -25.69
N LEU A 133 -29.54 -3.45 -25.32
CA LEU A 133 -28.77 -4.69 -25.26
C LEU A 133 -29.10 -5.51 -24.01
N HIS A 134 -29.51 -4.87 -22.91
CA HIS A 134 -30.09 -5.59 -21.78
C HIS A 134 -31.31 -6.41 -22.21
N ALA A 135 -32.24 -5.81 -22.97
CA ALA A 135 -33.42 -6.50 -23.49
C ALA A 135 -33.05 -7.69 -24.40
N LEU A 136 -32.05 -7.48 -25.27
CA LEU A 136 -31.61 -8.47 -26.25
C LEU A 136 -30.88 -9.66 -25.62
N PHE A 137 -29.99 -9.40 -24.65
CA PHE A 137 -29.07 -10.42 -24.14
C PHE A 137 -29.47 -11.02 -22.81
N ARG A 138 -30.33 -10.35 -22.01
CA ARG A 138 -30.81 -10.86 -20.72
C ARG A 138 -32.25 -11.30 -20.83
N THR A 139 -32.52 -12.34 -21.60
CA THR A 139 -33.88 -12.84 -21.81
C THR A 139 -34.33 -13.77 -20.70
N THR A 140 -35.65 -13.90 -20.57
CA THR A 140 -36.29 -14.96 -19.78
C THR A 140 -35.94 -16.34 -20.35
N ARG A 141 -36.23 -17.42 -19.61
CA ARG A 141 -36.02 -18.80 -20.11
C ARG A 141 -36.82 -19.11 -21.38
N SER A 142 -37.94 -18.42 -21.63
CA SER A 142 -38.72 -18.51 -22.87
C SER A 142 -38.16 -17.67 -24.04
N GLY A 143 -37.06 -16.93 -23.81
CA GLY A 143 -36.44 -16.07 -24.82
C GLY A 143 -37.05 -14.67 -24.95
N SER A 144 -38.05 -14.33 -24.13
CA SER A 144 -38.71 -13.02 -24.17
C SER A 144 -37.87 -11.95 -23.46
N ASP A 145 -37.90 -10.73 -23.99
CA ASP A 145 -37.41 -9.56 -23.26
C ASP A 145 -38.26 -9.32 -21.98
N TRP A 146 -37.70 -8.56 -21.05
CA TRP A 146 -38.42 -8.14 -19.85
C TRP A 146 -38.01 -6.73 -19.39
N LEU A 147 -37.53 -5.91 -20.33
CA LEU A 147 -36.97 -4.58 -20.01
C LEU A 147 -37.97 -3.69 -19.29
N ALA A 148 -39.25 -3.73 -19.67
CA ALA A 148 -40.30 -2.95 -19.00
C ALA A 148 -40.33 -3.20 -17.48
N ARG A 149 -40.26 -4.48 -17.08
CA ARG A 149 -40.19 -4.88 -15.67
C ARG A 149 -38.85 -4.51 -15.03
N THR A 150 -37.74 -4.58 -15.76
CA THR A 150 -36.44 -4.06 -15.30
C THR A 150 -36.55 -2.59 -14.90
N LEU A 151 -37.16 -1.75 -15.74
CA LEU A 151 -37.31 -0.31 -15.48
C LEU A 151 -38.18 -0.02 -14.25
N GLU A 152 -39.27 -0.77 -14.06
CA GLU A 152 -40.10 -0.68 -12.85
C GLU A 152 -39.32 -1.05 -11.60
N ASN A 153 -38.59 -2.17 -11.64
CA ASN A 153 -37.77 -2.61 -10.51
C ASN A 153 -36.59 -1.66 -10.24
N LEU A 154 -36.06 -0.96 -11.26
CA LEU A 154 -35.03 0.06 -11.08
C LEU A 154 -35.58 1.28 -10.33
N ARG A 155 -36.79 1.75 -10.66
CA ARG A 155 -37.46 2.81 -9.90
C ARG A 155 -37.72 2.40 -8.46
N LEU A 156 -38.07 1.13 -8.23
CA LEU A 156 -38.23 0.61 -6.88
C LEU A 156 -36.88 0.53 -6.14
N LEU A 157 -35.83 0.07 -6.82
CA LEU A 157 -34.48 0.00 -6.27
C LEU A 157 -33.94 1.39 -5.92
N ALA A 158 -34.20 2.41 -6.74
CA ALA A 158 -33.82 3.80 -6.45
C ALA A 158 -34.31 4.27 -5.07
N ARG A 159 -35.54 3.87 -4.67
CA ARG A 159 -36.18 4.21 -3.39
C ARG A 159 -35.78 3.28 -2.24
N TYR A 160 -35.06 2.19 -2.52
CA TYR A 160 -34.65 1.23 -1.49
C TYR A 160 -33.63 1.88 -0.53
N PRO A 161 -33.85 1.84 0.80
CA PRO A 161 -33.09 2.68 1.73
C PRO A 161 -31.69 2.15 2.07
N HIS A 162 -31.39 0.88 1.75
CA HIS A 162 -30.10 0.27 2.05
C HIS A 162 -29.12 0.33 0.87
N ALA A 163 -27.86 -0.02 1.14
CA ALA A 163 -26.77 0.06 0.17
C ALA A 163 -27.11 -0.71 -1.13
N LYS A 164 -27.04 -0.02 -2.26
CA LYS A 164 -27.44 -0.52 -3.57
C LYS A 164 -26.49 -0.05 -4.65
N LYS A 165 -26.20 -0.92 -5.61
CA LYS A 165 -25.37 -0.62 -6.78
C LYS A 165 -25.87 -1.33 -8.04
N ILE A 166 -25.58 -0.77 -9.19
CA ILE A 166 -25.75 -1.43 -10.49
C ILE A 166 -24.40 -1.96 -10.96
N SER A 167 -24.40 -3.08 -11.67
CA SER A 167 -23.24 -3.53 -12.41
C SER A 167 -23.61 -3.92 -13.84
N ALA A 168 -22.84 -3.40 -14.80
CA ALA A 168 -23.01 -3.67 -16.22
C ALA A 168 -21.83 -4.49 -16.75
N THR A 169 -22.13 -5.56 -17.49
CA THR A 169 -21.11 -6.35 -18.19
C THR A 169 -21.07 -5.93 -19.65
N LEU A 170 -19.92 -5.43 -20.10
CA LEU A 170 -19.73 -4.83 -21.41
C LEU A 170 -18.85 -5.73 -22.28
N SER A 171 -19.33 -6.00 -23.48
CA SER A 171 -18.60 -6.72 -24.55
C SER A 171 -18.30 -5.75 -25.70
N ALA A 172 -17.58 -6.18 -26.73
CA ALA A 172 -17.35 -5.39 -27.94
C ALA A 172 -18.66 -4.86 -28.54
N THR A 173 -19.73 -5.67 -28.50
CA THR A 173 -21.07 -5.27 -28.97
C THR A 173 -21.66 -4.12 -28.16
N HIS A 174 -21.44 -4.10 -26.85
CA HIS A 174 -21.94 -3.02 -25.98
C HIS A 174 -21.22 -1.70 -26.22
N LEU A 175 -19.97 -1.76 -26.67
CA LEU A 175 -19.14 -0.59 -26.94
C LEU A 175 -19.26 -0.09 -28.38
N ALA A 176 -20.11 -0.71 -29.21
CA ALA A 176 -20.37 -0.26 -30.58
C ALA A 176 -21.12 1.09 -30.62
N ASP A 177 -21.92 1.38 -29.60
CA ASP A 177 -22.67 2.63 -29.44
C ASP A 177 -22.51 3.20 -28.02
N ILE A 178 -21.33 3.79 -27.78
CA ILE A 178 -21.01 4.47 -26.51
C ILE A 178 -21.95 5.65 -26.23
N PRO A 179 -22.36 6.49 -27.22
CA PRO A 179 -23.36 7.53 -26.98
C PRO A 179 -24.68 7.00 -26.39
N ALA A 180 -25.21 5.87 -26.89
CA ALA A 180 -26.40 5.25 -26.30
C ALA A 180 -26.16 4.82 -24.84
N LEU A 181 -24.98 4.25 -24.53
CA LEU A 181 -24.60 3.87 -23.17
C LEU A 181 -24.59 5.10 -22.24
N ILE A 182 -24.02 6.22 -22.68
CA ILE A 182 -23.99 7.48 -21.92
C ILE A 182 -25.41 8.02 -21.69
N ASN A 183 -26.26 8.00 -22.72
CA ASN A 183 -27.65 8.43 -22.60
C ASN A 183 -28.42 7.57 -21.59
N ASP A 184 -28.22 6.26 -21.58
CA ASP A 184 -28.87 5.37 -20.62
C ASP A 184 -28.37 5.57 -19.18
N ILE A 185 -27.10 5.93 -18.99
CA ILE A 185 -26.60 6.34 -17.66
C ILE A 185 -27.37 7.57 -17.17
N TRP A 186 -27.52 8.59 -18.02
CA TRP A 186 -28.29 9.78 -17.66
C TRP A 186 -29.77 9.48 -17.41
N PHE A 187 -30.38 8.66 -18.26
CA PHE A 187 -31.77 8.24 -18.12
C PHE A 187 -32.01 7.52 -16.79
N ILE A 188 -31.17 6.56 -16.42
CA ILE A 188 -31.28 5.85 -15.14
C ILE A 188 -31.08 6.83 -13.97
N HIS A 189 -30.13 7.76 -14.10
CA HIS A 189 -29.85 8.72 -13.05
C HIS A 189 -30.98 9.71 -12.81
N ARG A 190 -31.41 10.41 -13.86
CA ARG A 190 -32.32 11.55 -13.77
C ARG A 190 -33.78 11.14 -13.88
N GLU A 191 -34.11 10.19 -14.74
CA GLU A 191 -35.51 9.81 -15.02
C GLU A 191 -35.99 8.64 -14.14
N LEU A 192 -35.13 7.65 -13.87
CA LEU A 192 -35.48 6.56 -12.96
C LEU A 192 -35.13 6.86 -11.49
N GLY A 193 -34.28 7.85 -11.25
CA GLY A 193 -33.89 8.33 -9.92
C GLY A 193 -32.86 7.45 -9.21
N PHE A 194 -32.20 6.52 -9.89
CA PHE A 194 -31.15 5.70 -9.28
C PHE A 194 -29.82 6.45 -9.32
N ASP A 195 -29.14 6.60 -8.19
CA ASP A 195 -27.83 7.27 -8.15
C ASP A 195 -26.77 6.47 -8.92
N MET A 196 -26.44 6.94 -10.12
CA MET A 196 -25.46 6.29 -10.99
C MET A 196 -24.01 6.51 -10.52
N ASN A 197 -23.78 7.27 -9.44
CA ASN A 197 -22.50 7.19 -8.74
C ASN A 197 -22.24 5.76 -8.21
N GLN A 198 -23.29 4.95 -8.01
CA GLN A 198 -23.23 3.56 -7.57
C GLN A 198 -23.23 2.55 -8.72
N LEU A 199 -22.63 2.89 -9.86
CA LEU A 199 -22.41 1.97 -10.99
C LEU A 199 -21.03 1.30 -10.89
N ASN A 200 -20.94 0.05 -11.34
CA ASN A 200 -19.68 -0.66 -11.59
C ASN A 200 -19.70 -1.25 -13.02
N LEU A 201 -18.69 -0.94 -13.82
CA LEU A 201 -18.51 -1.46 -15.17
C LEU A 201 -17.53 -2.63 -15.13
N MET A 202 -17.93 -3.72 -15.79
CA MET A 202 -17.14 -4.93 -15.92
C MET A 202 -17.01 -5.26 -17.39
N PHE A 203 -15.88 -5.79 -17.83
CA PHE A 203 -15.76 -6.30 -19.20
C PHE A 203 -16.01 -7.79 -19.25
N ALA A 204 -16.80 -8.22 -20.24
CA ALA A 204 -16.99 -9.61 -20.57
C ALA A 204 -15.62 -10.27 -20.85
N PHE A 205 -15.46 -11.50 -20.38
CA PHE A 205 -14.27 -12.33 -20.60
C PHE A 205 -14.70 -13.60 -21.35
N GLY A 206 -13.76 -14.26 -22.03
CA GLY A 206 -14.06 -15.51 -22.74
C GLY A 206 -14.39 -16.64 -21.76
N SER A 207 -15.63 -17.16 -21.74
CA SER A 207 -15.99 -18.34 -20.93
C SER A 207 -16.02 -19.61 -21.79
N GLU A 208 -15.29 -20.65 -21.36
CA GLU A 208 -15.34 -21.98 -21.98
C GLU A 208 -16.72 -22.64 -21.84
N LEU A 209 -17.37 -22.45 -20.69
CA LEU A 209 -18.72 -22.96 -20.43
C LEU A 209 -19.76 -22.25 -21.30
N ASN A 210 -19.63 -20.94 -21.49
CA ASN A 210 -20.52 -20.19 -22.36
C ASN A 210 -20.32 -20.58 -23.83
N ARG A 211 -19.07 -20.74 -24.29
CA ARG A 211 -18.75 -21.25 -25.63
C ARG A 211 -19.32 -22.65 -25.86
N ALA A 212 -19.17 -23.55 -24.89
CA ALA A 212 -19.77 -24.89 -24.98
C ALA A 212 -21.30 -24.83 -25.09
N ALA A 213 -21.95 -23.87 -24.44
CA ALA A 213 -23.39 -23.71 -24.45
C ALA A 213 -23.96 -22.98 -25.68
N LYS A 214 -23.20 -22.04 -26.27
CA LYS A 214 -23.69 -21.09 -27.29
C LYS A 214 -22.93 -21.13 -28.62
N GLY A 215 -21.82 -21.85 -28.70
CA GLY A 215 -20.98 -21.92 -29.90
C GLY A 215 -20.54 -20.53 -30.37
N ASP A 216 -20.73 -20.25 -31.65
CA ASP A 216 -20.33 -18.97 -32.28
C ASP A 216 -21.22 -17.78 -31.86
N ALA A 217 -22.33 -18.02 -31.14
CA ALA A 217 -23.23 -16.96 -30.66
C ALA A 217 -22.74 -16.26 -29.38
N THR A 218 -21.53 -16.59 -28.89
CA THR A 218 -20.95 -15.90 -27.72
C THR A 218 -20.55 -14.47 -28.05
N LEU A 219 -20.75 -13.55 -27.10
CA LEU A 219 -20.32 -12.17 -27.26
C LEU A 219 -18.79 -12.06 -27.22
N VAL A 220 -18.25 -11.26 -28.15
CA VAL A 220 -16.81 -11.00 -28.24
C VAL A 220 -16.38 -10.06 -27.12
N PRO A 221 -15.38 -10.40 -26.30
CA PRO A 221 -14.79 -9.48 -25.32
C PRO A 221 -14.34 -8.16 -25.93
N ALA A 222 -14.45 -7.06 -25.19
CA ALA A 222 -13.98 -5.75 -25.64
C ALA A 222 -12.44 -5.73 -25.81
N SER A 223 -11.96 -5.21 -26.93
CA SER A 223 -10.52 -5.02 -27.16
C SER A 223 -9.95 -3.90 -26.28
N ALA A 224 -8.63 -3.88 -26.07
CA ALA A 224 -7.97 -2.82 -25.31
C ALA A 224 -8.28 -1.40 -25.85
N ALA A 225 -8.34 -1.26 -27.19
CA ALA A 225 -8.71 0.01 -27.83
C ALA A 225 -10.14 0.44 -27.51
N GLN A 226 -11.10 -0.49 -27.51
CA GLN A 226 -12.49 -0.19 -27.16
C GLN A 226 -12.66 0.14 -25.68
N GLN A 227 -11.92 -0.54 -24.80
CA GLN A 227 -11.91 -0.24 -23.36
C GLN A 227 -11.41 1.19 -23.09
N LEU A 228 -10.32 1.60 -23.76
CA LEU A 228 -9.80 2.96 -23.69
C LEU A 228 -10.77 3.99 -24.26
N GLN A 229 -11.37 3.70 -25.42
CA GLN A 229 -12.37 4.58 -26.03
C GLN A 229 -13.56 4.82 -25.10
N LEU A 230 -14.05 3.78 -24.43
CA LEU A 230 -15.09 3.92 -23.41
C LEU A 230 -14.62 4.82 -22.27
N TYR A 231 -13.47 4.54 -21.68
CA TYR A 231 -12.94 5.31 -20.55
C TYR A 231 -12.79 6.80 -20.88
N GLN A 232 -12.25 7.12 -22.08
CA GLN A 232 -12.12 8.50 -22.55
C GLN A 232 -13.48 9.17 -22.78
N ALA A 233 -14.42 8.47 -23.41
CA ALA A 233 -15.76 9.00 -23.66
C ALA A 233 -16.53 9.26 -22.35
N LEU A 234 -16.43 8.37 -21.37
CA LEU A 234 -17.04 8.58 -20.05
C LEU A 234 -16.38 9.73 -19.30
N ASN A 235 -15.05 9.88 -19.36
CA ASN A 235 -14.39 11.06 -18.81
C ASN A 235 -14.88 12.34 -19.47
N ALA A 236 -14.95 12.40 -20.80
CA ALA A 236 -15.45 13.57 -21.52
C ALA A 236 -16.91 13.90 -21.15
N ALA A 237 -17.75 12.89 -20.90
CA ALA A 237 -19.16 13.08 -20.64
C ALA A 237 -19.50 13.42 -19.18
N PHE A 238 -18.73 12.92 -18.19
CA PHE A 238 -19.14 12.97 -16.78
C PHE A 238 -18.18 13.72 -15.86
N MET A 239 -16.97 14.06 -16.31
CA MET A 239 -16.07 14.92 -15.53
C MET A 239 -16.70 16.31 -15.33
N GLY A 240 -16.71 16.82 -14.09
CA GLY A 240 -17.35 18.10 -13.74
C GLY A 240 -18.86 18.04 -13.57
N THR A 241 -19.47 16.84 -13.58
CA THR A 241 -20.93 16.66 -13.43
C THR A 241 -21.28 16.02 -12.07
N GLU A 242 -22.58 15.87 -11.77
CA GLU A 242 -23.02 15.17 -10.55
C GLU A 242 -22.63 13.68 -10.47
N LEU A 243 -22.11 13.11 -11.57
CA LEU A 243 -21.66 11.71 -11.65
C LEU A 243 -20.13 11.55 -11.63
N GLU A 244 -19.37 12.64 -11.47
CA GLU A 244 -17.90 12.60 -11.43
C GLU A 244 -17.39 11.68 -10.30
N GLU A 245 -18.04 11.72 -9.13
CA GLU A 245 -17.61 10.91 -7.98
C GLU A 245 -17.65 9.42 -8.34
N GLY A 246 -18.74 8.96 -8.94
CA GLY A 246 -18.92 7.60 -9.40
C GLY A 246 -17.89 7.19 -10.42
N LEU A 247 -17.65 8.03 -11.43
CA LEU A 247 -16.64 7.78 -12.45
C LEU A 247 -15.25 7.58 -11.82
N ARG A 248 -14.84 8.47 -10.92
CA ARG A 248 -13.52 8.40 -10.27
C ARG A 248 -13.41 7.23 -9.28
N ARG A 249 -14.47 6.92 -8.54
CA ARG A 249 -14.42 5.98 -7.40
C ARG A 249 -14.91 4.58 -7.74
N ASN A 250 -16.04 4.44 -8.42
CA ASN A 250 -16.81 3.20 -8.43
C ASN A 250 -16.87 2.53 -9.80
N TRP A 251 -16.96 3.28 -10.90
CA TRP A 251 -17.29 2.73 -12.21
C TRP A 251 -16.23 1.76 -12.74
N PHE A 252 -14.97 1.96 -12.40
CA PHE A 252 -13.83 1.15 -12.83
C PHE A 252 -13.14 0.43 -11.65
N ASP A 253 -13.85 0.21 -10.54
CA ASP A 253 -13.26 -0.32 -9.30
C ASP A 253 -12.65 -1.73 -9.48
N GLU A 254 -13.21 -2.54 -10.39
CA GLU A 254 -12.67 -3.87 -10.75
C GLU A 254 -11.24 -3.84 -11.30
N PHE A 255 -10.79 -2.68 -11.81
CA PHE A 255 -9.47 -2.53 -12.44
C PHE A 255 -8.45 -1.82 -11.55
N LYS A 256 -8.84 -1.46 -10.33
CA LYS A 256 -7.96 -0.81 -9.35
C LYS A 256 -7.11 -1.83 -8.56
N PRO A 257 -5.94 -1.44 -8.02
CA PRO A 257 -5.03 -2.34 -7.31
C PRO A 257 -5.66 -3.07 -6.10
N SER A 258 -6.68 -2.49 -5.49
CA SER A 258 -7.41 -3.08 -4.36
C SER A 258 -8.30 -4.27 -4.74
N TYR A 259 -8.57 -4.49 -6.02
CA TYR A 259 -9.47 -5.53 -6.49
C TYR A 259 -8.78 -6.88 -6.70
N CYS A 260 -9.53 -7.98 -6.67
CA CYS A 260 -8.97 -9.34 -6.71
C CYS A 260 -8.16 -9.66 -7.98
N THR A 261 -8.49 -8.98 -9.09
CA THR A 261 -7.83 -9.08 -10.39
C THR A 261 -6.38 -8.62 -10.36
N ASN A 262 -6.01 -7.83 -9.35
CA ASN A 262 -4.66 -7.30 -9.13
C ASN A 262 -4.02 -7.86 -7.85
N ALA A 263 -4.59 -8.90 -7.23
CA ALA A 263 -3.97 -9.54 -6.08
C ALA A 263 -2.70 -10.27 -6.51
N PHE A 264 -1.65 -10.25 -5.68
CA PHE A 264 -0.44 -11.02 -5.92
C PHE A 264 -0.77 -12.51 -6.10
N ASN A 265 -1.55 -13.09 -5.18
CA ASN A 265 -2.18 -14.40 -5.33
C ASN A 265 -3.63 -14.33 -4.84
N CYS A 266 -4.61 -14.38 -5.76
CA CYS A 266 -6.02 -14.31 -5.37
C CYS A 266 -6.51 -15.57 -4.62
N GLY A 267 -5.81 -16.71 -4.77
CA GLY A 267 -6.16 -17.99 -4.15
C GLY A 267 -5.96 -18.05 -2.64
N GLU A 268 -5.33 -17.02 -2.05
CA GLU A 268 -5.13 -16.89 -0.60
C GLU A 268 -6.29 -16.15 0.11
N ARG A 269 -7.17 -15.50 -0.66
CA ARG A 269 -8.13 -14.54 -0.11
C ARG A 269 -9.56 -14.69 -0.61
N PHE A 270 -9.76 -15.19 -1.83
CA PHE A 270 -11.07 -15.23 -2.48
C PHE A 270 -11.51 -16.68 -2.73
N TYR A 271 -12.72 -17.01 -2.29
CA TYR A 271 -13.28 -18.35 -2.38
C TYR A 271 -14.74 -18.26 -2.79
N LEU A 272 -15.16 -19.13 -3.70
CA LEU A 272 -16.56 -19.33 -4.08
C LEU A 272 -17.02 -20.70 -3.62
N LEU A 273 -18.00 -20.75 -2.72
CA LEU A 273 -18.61 -21.97 -2.20
C LEU A 273 -19.95 -22.21 -2.90
N GLN A 274 -20.23 -23.44 -3.32
CA GLN A 274 -21.53 -23.86 -3.87
C GLN A 274 -22.37 -24.61 -2.83
N SER A 275 -23.67 -24.77 -3.11
CA SER A 275 -24.64 -25.48 -2.26
C SER A 275 -24.24 -26.94 -1.99
N ASP A 276 -23.56 -27.61 -2.92
CA ASP A 276 -23.08 -28.98 -2.81
C ASP A 276 -21.72 -29.12 -2.09
N GLY A 277 -21.17 -28.01 -1.60
CA GLY A 277 -19.92 -27.97 -0.85
C GLY A 277 -18.68 -27.73 -1.72
N ASN A 278 -18.80 -27.74 -3.05
CA ASN A 278 -17.66 -27.47 -3.92
C ASN A 278 -17.16 -26.04 -3.74
N VAL A 279 -15.85 -25.87 -3.72
CA VAL A 279 -15.15 -24.61 -3.58
C VAL A 279 -14.36 -24.34 -4.85
N TYR A 280 -14.53 -23.16 -5.42
CA TYR A 280 -13.80 -22.66 -6.58
C TYR A 280 -13.12 -21.32 -6.25
N SER A 281 -12.25 -20.85 -7.14
CA SER A 281 -11.56 -19.57 -6.98
C SER A 281 -12.48 -18.35 -6.87
N CYS A 282 -13.40 -18.19 -7.81
CA CYS A 282 -14.31 -17.05 -7.89
C CYS A 282 -15.40 -17.32 -8.95
N VAL A 283 -16.25 -16.31 -9.20
CA VAL A 283 -17.28 -16.38 -10.27
C VAL A 283 -16.69 -16.65 -11.65
N ARG A 284 -15.49 -16.14 -11.98
CA ARG A 284 -14.88 -16.36 -13.30
C ARG A 284 -14.38 -17.80 -13.49
N GLY A 285 -13.88 -18.42 -12.42
CA GLY A 285 -13.33 -19.78 -12.41
C GLY A 285 -14.34 -20.86 -12.01
N GLN A 286 -15.58 -20.48 -11.71
CA GLN A 286 -16.62 -21.39 -11.25
C GLN A 286 -16.92 -22.47 -12.31
N GLY A 287 -16.93 -23.73 -11.89
CA GLY A 287 -17.21 -24.86 -12.77
C GLY A 287 -16.07 -25.22 -13.73
N ILE A 288 -14.87 -24.67 -13.52
CA ILE A 288 -13.66 -25.02 -14.29
C ILE A 288 -12.70 -25.78 -13.36
N GLU A 289 -12.29 -26.98 -13.75
CA GLU A 289 -11.48 -27.88 -12.90
C GLU A 289 -10.13 -27.28 -12.47
N ALA A 290 -9.47 -26.54 -13.37
CA ALA A 290 -8.25 -25.81 -13.05
C ALA A 290 -8.40 -24.84 -11.86
N PHE A 291 -9.64 -24.43 -11.54
CA PHE A 291 -9.97 -23.49 -10.47
C PHE A 291 -10.80 -24.09 -9.33
N HIS A 292 -11.01 -25.42 -9.32
CA HIS A 292 -11.66 -26.13 -8.21
C HIS A 292 -10.68 -26.33 -7.06
N TYR A 293 -11.00 -25.84 -5.87
CA TYR A 293 -10.13 -25.90 -4.70
C TYR A 293 -10.42 -27.10 -3.79
N GLY A 294 -11.59 -27.71 -3.91
CA GLY A 294 -12.00 -28.87 -3.11
C GLY A 294 -13.48 -28.84 -2.77
N ASN A 295 -13.88 -29.66 -1.80
CA ASN A 295 -15.23 -29.75 -1.26
C ASN A 295 -15.19 -29.77 0.27
N VAL A 296 -15.93 -28.85 0.90
CA VAL A 296 -15.94 -28.66 2.37
C VAL A 296 -16.49 -29.86 3.15
N PHE A 297 -17.17 -30.78 2.49
CA PHE A 297 -17.67 -32.03 3.10
C PHE A 297 -16.70 -33.19 2.97
N GLU A 298 -15.69 -33.07 2.11
CA GLU A 298 -14.77 -34.15 1.77
C GLU A 298 -13.35 -33.92 2.31
N GLN A 299 -12.93 -32.65 2.42
CA GLN A 299 -11.58 -32.29 2.88
C GLN A 299 -11.60 -31.31 4.07
N PRO A 300 -10.56 -31.33 4.93
CA PRO A 300 -10.31 -30.26 5.89
C PRO A 300 -10.25 -28.90 5.23
N ILE A 301 -10.80 -27.87 5.88
CA ILE A 301 -10.89 -26.54 5.29
C ILE A 301 -9.52 -25.95 4.94
N LEU A 302 -8.49 -26.18 5.79
CA LEU A 302 -7.13 -25.69 5.57
C LEU A 302 -6.51 -26.25 4.29
N ASP A 303 -6.72 -27.54 4.00
CA ASP A 303 -6.23 -28.18 2.77
C ASP A 303 -6.85 -27.52 1.53
N ILE A 304 -8.13 -27.13 1.61
CA ILE A 304 -8.83 -26.40 0.53
C ILE A 304 -8.21 -25.01 0.34
N LEU A 305 -7.84 -24.31 1.42
CA LEU A 305 -7.22 -22.98 1.35
C LEU A 305 -5.82 -23.05 0.71
N ASP A 306 -5.00 -24.00 1.17
CA ASP A 306 -3.65 -24.23 0.66
C ASP A 306 -3.69 -24.67 -0.80
N ASN A 307 -4.64 -25.53 -1.16
CA ASN A 307 -4.87 -25.92 -2.54
C ASN A 307 -5.26 -24.72 -3.42
N GLY A 308 -6.07 -23.80 -2.88
CA GLY A 308 -6.44 -22.58 -3.57
C GLY A 308 -5.25 -21.68 -3.90
N ALA A 309 -4.40 -21.40 -2.90
CA ALA A 309 -3.18 -20.62 -3.08
C ALA A 309 -2.23 -21.28 -4.11
N ARG A 310 -2.05 -22.60 -4.01
CA ARG A 310 -1.20 -23.39 -4.91
C ARG A 310 -1.72 -23.41 -6.35
N LYS A 311 -3.01 -23.72 -6.57
CA LYS A 311 -3.60 -23.77 -7.93
C LYS A 311 -3.47 -22.43 -8.65
N ILE A 312 -3.71 -21.31 -7.96
CA ILE A 312 -3.57 -19.98 -8.57
C ILE A 312 -2.12 -19.66 -8.90
N ALA A 313 -1.17 -19.91 -8.00
CA ALA A 313 0.25 -19.69 -8.27
C ALA A 313 0.72 -20.50 -9.49
N LEU A 314 0.34 -21.77 -9.57
CA LEU A 314 0.65 -22.64 -10.72
C LEU A 314 0.07 -22.10 -12.04
N LEU A 315 -1.12 -21.53 -12.01
CA LEU A 315 -1.73 -20.91 -13.20
C LEU A 315 -1.00 -19.64 -13.63
N HIS A 316 -0.60 -18.77 -12.71
CA HIS A 316 0.29 -17.65 -13.05
C HIS A 316 1.57 -18.18 -13.71
N GLN A 317 2.21 -19.21 -13.12
CA GLN A 317 3.44 -19.82 -13.64
C GLN A 317 3.28 -20.39 -15.06
N GLN A 318 2.19 -21.12 -15.30
CA GLN A 318 1.91 -21.77 -16.59
C GLN A 318 1.82 -20.76 -17.74
N HIS A 319 1.34 -19.54 -17.48
CA HIS A 319 1.23 -18.50 -18.51
C HIS A 319 2.48 -17.61 -18.61
N GLY A 320 3.48 -17.81 -17.75
CA GLY A 320 4.75 -17.09 -17.80
C GLY A 320 4.66 -15.62 -17.36
N PHE A 321 5.77 -14.92 -17.56
CA PHE A 321 5.95 -13.53 -17.14
C PHE A 321 6.37 -12.67 -18.33
N ASP A 322 5.40 -11.95 -18.91
CA ASP A 322 5.58 -11.17 -20.14
C ASP A 322 6.70 -10.12 -20.02
N ALA A 323 7.49 -9.94 -21.09
CA ALA A 323 8.59 -8.98 -21.11
C ALA A 323 8.13 -7.53 -20.86
N ALA A 324 6.94 -7.15 -21.35
CA ALA A 324 6.37 -5.82 -21.08
C ALA A 324 5.98 -5.66 -19.60
N CYS A 325 5.61 -6.75 -18.91
CA CYS A 325 5.37 -6.71 -17.47
C CYS A 325 6.68 -6.63 -16.67
N GLN A 326 7.76 -7.27 -17.17
CA GLN A 326 9.09 -7.25 -16.53
C GLN A 326 9.74 -5.87 -16.50
N SER A 327 9.36 -4.96 -17.39
CA SER A 327 9.82 -3.57 -17.44
C SER A 327 8.72 -2.55 -17.07
N CYS A 328 7.55 -3.01 -16.62
CA CYS A 328 6.41 -2.14 -16.31
C CYS A 328 6.61 -1.43 -14.97
N THR A 329 6.49 -0.11 -14.96
CA THR A 329 6.56 0.76 -13.76
C THR A 329 5.34 0.67 -12.83
N HIS A 330 4.37 -0.19 -13.14
CA HIS A 330 3.17 -0.41 -12.32
C HIS A 330 2.96 -1.91 -12.00
N LEU A 331 4.01 -2.73 -12.13
CA LEU A 331 3.94 -4.15 -11.80
C LEU A 331 3.59 -4.37 -10.32
N SER A 332 4.11 -3.50 -9.43
CA SER A 332 3.82 -3.45 -7.99
C SER A 332 2.34 -3.25 -7.64
N LEU A 333 1.56 -2.74 -8.60
CA LEU A 333 0.13 -2.48 -8.44
C LEU A 333 -0.74 -3.52 -9.17
N CYS A 334 -0.33 -3.93 -10.38
CA CYS A 334 -1.15 -4.75 -11.27
C CYS A 334 -0.94 -6.26 -11.09
N HIS A 335 0.26 -6.70 -10.70
CA HIS A 335 0.61 -8.12 -10.54
C HIS A 335 0.23 -9.00 -11.73
N THR A 336 0.27 -8.46 -12.94
CA THR A 336 -0.02 -9.15 -14.22
C THR A 336 -1.48 -9.58 -14.44
N GLY A 337 -2.43 -9.22 -13.57
CA GLY A 337 -3.86 -9.41 -13.79
C GLY A 337 -4.42 -10.80 -13.41
N CYS A 338 -5.69 -11.02 -13.75
CA CYS A 338 -6.48 -12.17 -13.28
C CYS A 338 -6.04 -13.52 -13.90
N PRO A 339 -5.70 -14.55 -13.10
CA PRO A 339 -5.25 -15.86 -13.59
C PRO A 339 -6.32 -16.61 -14.40
N VAL A 340 -7.61 -16.42 -14.10
CA VAL A 340 -8.71 -17.02 -14.87
C VAL A 340 -8.74 -16.49 -16.30
N VAL A 341 -8.56 -15.18 -16.46
CA VAL A 341 -8.56 -14.55 -17.79
C VAL A 341 -7.31 -14.97 -18.56
N LYS A 342 -6.15 -15.06 -17.89
CA LYS A 342 -4.92 -15.59 -18.51
C LYS A 342 -5.12 -17.00 -19.05
N PHE A 343 -5.76 -17.87 -18.26
CA PHE A 343 -6.11 -19.22 -18.65
C PHE A 343 -7.00 -19.25 -19.90
N GLN A 344 -8.08 -18.48 -19.88
CA GLN A 344 -9.07 -18.47 -20.97
C GLN A 344 -8.53 -17.82 -22.26
N HIS A 345 -7.71 -16.79 -22.14
CA HIS A 345 -7.13 -16.06 -23.29
C HIS A 345 -5.76 -16.59 -23.74
N ARG A 346 -5.15 -17.49 -22.96
CA ARG A 346 -3.78 -17.98 -23.15
C ARG A 346 -2.76 -16.84 -23.31
N ASN A 347 -2.89 -15.82 -22.46
CA ASN A 347 -2.04 -14.63 -22.48
C ASN A 347 -1.49 -14.36 -21.07
N ALA A 348 -0.22 -14.00 -20.98
CA ALA A 348 0.48 -13.70 -19.74
C ALA A 348 0.08 -12.33 -19.14
N ARG A 349 -0.43 -11.41 -19.96
CA ARG A 349 -0.77 -10.03 -19.58
C ARG A 349 -2.25 -9.89 -19.19
N SER A 350 -2.51 -8.91 -18.34
CA SER A 350 -3.87 -8.45 -18.05
C SER A 350 -4.55 -7.96 -19.34
N TYR A 351 -5.78 -8.40 -19.60
CA TYR A 351 -6.58 -7.96 -20.76
C TYR A 351 -7.06 -6.49 -20.66
N THR A 352 -6.88 -5.88 -19.49
CA THR A 352 -7.18 -4.47 -19.20
C THR A 352 -5.90 -3.66 -18.98
N CYS A 353 -4.73 -4.17 -19.41
CA CYS A 353 -3.44 -3.56 -19.10
C CYS A 353 -3.38 -2.10 -19.55
N GLU A 354 -3.79 -1.82 -20.79
CA GLU A 354 -3.75 -0.48 -21.38
C GLU A 354 -4.73 0.47 -20.66
N LEU A 355 -5.93 -0.03 -20.32
CA LEU A 355 -6.90 0.74 -19.53
C LEU A 355 -6.34 1.10 -18.15
N GLN A 356 -5.76 0.13 -17.45
CA GLN A 356 -5.19 0.35 -16.12
C GLN A 356 -4.02 1.34 -16.18
N GLN A 357 -3.15 1.25 -17.20
CA GLN A 357 -2.08 2.23 -17.41
C GLN A 357 -2.63 3.65 -17.60
N GLN A 358 -3.69 3.82 -18.40
CA GLN A 358 -4.33 5.13 -18.56
C GLN A 358 -4.94 5.62 -17.24
N MET A 359 -5.65 4.75 -16.50
CA MET A 359 -6.23 5.10 -15.20
C MET A 359 -5.15 5.52 -14.18
N TYR A 360 -3.98 4.88 -14.20
CA TYR A 360 -2.87 5.22 -13.31
C TYR A 360 -2.22 6.55 -13.70
N ALA A 361 -2.01 6.76 -15.01
CA ALA A 361 -1.48 8.02 -15.55
C ALA A 361 -2.37 9.23 -15.21
N ASP A 362 -3.69 9.05 -15.21
CA ASP A 362 -4.64 10.11 -14.84
C ASP A 362 -4.69 10.38 -13.32
N ASN A 363 -4.17 9.46 -12.50
CA ASN A 363 -4.25 9.52 -11.03
C ASN A 363 -2.88 9.23 -10.35
N PRO A 364 -1.79 9.95 -10.69
CA PRO A 364 -0.42 9.60 -10.30
C PRO A 364 -0.16 9.71 -8.80
N ARG A 365 -0.99 10.47 -8.05
CA ARG A 365 -0.91 10.51 -6.58
C ARG A 365 -1.45 9.25 -5.92
N SER A 366 -2.45 8.60 -6.53
CA SER A 366 -3.04 7.36 -6.01
C SER A 366 -2.28 6.14 -6.51
N TYR A 367 -1.72 6.22 -7.71
CA TYR A 367 -1.03 5.14 -8.40
C TYR A 367 0.31 5.66 -8.95
N PRO A 368 1.28 5.96 -8.07
CA PRO A 368 2.60 6.43 -8.52
C PRO A 368 3.29 5.33 -9.34
N ALA A 369 4.03 5.76 -10.36
CA ALA A 369 4.91 4.88 -11.11
C ALA A 369 6.17 4.58 -10.28
N ASP A 370 6.59 3.32 -10.26
CA ASP A 370 7.84 2.89 -9.64
C ASP A 370 9.03 3.56 -10.34
N THR A 371 10.02 4.02 -9.57
CA THR A 371 11.31 4.45 -10.13
C THR A 371 12.03 3.27 -10.80
N PRO A 372 13.00 3.49 -11.72
CA PRO A 372 13.68 2.39 -12.39
C PRO A 372 14.30 1.34 -11.45
N SER A 373 14.82 1.75 -10.28
CA SER A 373 15.36 0.83 -9.28
C SER A 373 14.28 0.02 -8.56
N GLU A 374 13.17 0.67 -8.17
CA GLU A 374 12.01 0.00 -7.57
C GLU A 374 11.36 -0.97 -8.54
N GLN A 375 11.19 -0.56 -9.79
CA GLN A 375 10.66 -1.38 -10.88
C GLN A 375 11.50 -2.65 -11.05
N ALA A 376 12.82 -2.52 -11.20
CA ALA A 376 13.73 -3.65 -11.38
C ALA A 376 13.71 -4.59 -10.16
N ARG A 377 13.75 -4.03 -8.94
CA ARG A 377 13.66 -4.78 -7.69
C ARG A 377 12.35 -5.56 -7.61
N TYR A 378 11.22 -4.91 -7.88
CA TYR A 378 9.91 -5.54 -7.79
C TYR A 378 9.72 -6.63 -8.86
N ALA A 379 10.20 -6.40 -10.09
CA ALA A 379 10.17 -7.42 -11.12
C ALA A 379 10.98 -8.66 -10.74
N GLN A 380 12.12 -8.48 -10.06
CA GLN A 380 12.91 -9.58 -9.52
C GLN A 380 12.18 -10.31 -8.37
N GLU A 381 11.60 -9.58 -7.42
CA GLU A 381 10.81 -10.14 -6.32
C GLU A 381 9.61 -10.94 -6.84
N TYR A 382 8.83 -10.36 -7.75
CA TYR A 382 7.70 -11.03 -8.39
C TYR A 382 8.15 -12.29 -9.16
N ARG A 383 9.29 -12.24 -9.86
CA ARG A 383 9.84 -13.41 -10.55
C ARG A 383 10.22 -14.51 -9.56
N LEU A 384 10.92 -14.18 -8.47
CA LEU A 384 11.35 -15.17 -7.47
C LEU A 384 10.16 -15.82 -6.75
N ALA A 385 9.18 -15.01 -6.34
CA ALA A 385 8.05 -15.48 -5.55
C ALA A 385 6.95 -16.15 -6.39
N MET A 386 6.64 -15.62 -7.58
CA MET A 386 5.57 -16.16 -8.43
C MET A 386 6.08 -17.10 -9.52
N HIS A 387 7.27 -16.86 -10.09
CA HIS A 387 7.83 -17.63 -11.21
C HIS A 387 9.25 -18.18 -10.92
N PRO A 388 9.43 -18.99 -9.86
CA PRO A 388 10.76 -19.42 -9.41
C PRO A 388 11.56 -20.13 -10.50
N SER A 389 10.92 -20.93 -11.36
CA SER A 389 11.57 -21.59 -12.50
C SER A 389 12.22 -20.61 -13.49
N LEU A 390 11.59 -19.45 -13.73
CA LEU A 390 12.16 -18.39 -14.58
C LEU A 390 13.33 -17.68 -13.90
N ALA A 391 13.31 -17.58 -12.57
CA ALA A 391 14.42 -16.99 -11.82
C ALA A 391 15.68 -17.85 -11.89
N PHE A 392 15.55 -19.18 -11.79
CA PHE A 392 16.69 -20.10 -11.93
C PHE A 392 17.26 -20.19 -13.35
N ALA A 393 16.45 -19.94 -14.37
CA ALA A 393 16.88 -19.96 -15.77
C ALA A 393 17.56 -18.64 -16.23
N ALA A 394 17.37 -17.54 -15.50
CA ALA A 394 17.95 -16.25 -15.84
C ALA A 394 19.44 -16.17 -15.43
N PRO A 395 20.30 -15.53 -16.23
CA PRO A 395 21.67 -15.25 -15.81
C PRO A 395 21.66 -14.39 -14.54
N ALA A 396 22.64 -14.62 -13.66
CA ALA A 396 22.77 -13.89 -12.41
C ALA A 396 22.76 -12.38 -12.68
N VAL A 397 21.76 -11.69 -12.11
CA VAL A 397 21.74 -10.23 -12.13
C VAL A 397 22.97 -9.76 -11.34
N PRO A 398 23.80 -8.86 -11.90
CA PRO A 398 24.93 -8.33 -11.15
C PRO A 398 24.39 -7.69 -9.86
N VAL A 399 24.88 -8.18 -8.73
CA VAL A 399 24.51 -7.69 -7.39
C VAL A 399 24.90 -6.22 -7.35
N ALA A 400 23.92 -5.33 -7.24
CA ALA A 400 24.19 -3.92 -6.96
C ALA A 400 25.10 -3.85 -5.74
N GLN A 401 26.18 -3.06 -5.79
CA GLN A 401 27.07 -2.89 -4.65
C GLN A 401 26.27 -2.27 -3.50
N GLN A 402 25.85 -3.09 -2.55
CA GLN A 402 25.07 -2.67 -1.40
C GLN A 402 25.99 -2.43 -0.21
N LEU A 403 25.67 -1.40 0.57
CA LEU A 403 26.28 -1.17 1.87
C LEU A 403 25.85 -2.31 2.80
N MET A 404 26.81 -3.13 3.21
CA MET A 404 26.58 -4.24 4.13
C MET A 404 26.73 -3.75 5.57
N LEU A 405 25.62 -3.64 6.29
CA LEU A 405 25.60 -3.27 7.70
C LEU A 405 25.21 -4.48 8.55
N PRO A 406 25.77 -4.64 9.77
CA PRO A 406 25.33 -5.66 10.71
C PRO A 406 23.84 -5.50 11.05
N ASN A 407 23.12 -6.62 11.16
CA ASN A 407 21.68 -6.60 11.44
C ASN A 407 21.34 -6.01 12.82
N ASP A 408 22.29 -6.00 13.75
CA ASP A 408 22.15 -5.47 15.11
C ASP A 408 22.55 -3.98 15.23
N LEU A 409 22.90 -3.32 14.12
CA LEU A 409 23.22 -1.89 14.13
C LEU A 409 22.06 -1.04 14.66
N THR A 410 20.81 -1.48 14.45
CA THR A 410 19.59 -0.79 14.86
C THR A 410 19.08 -1.21 16.24
N ASP A 411 19.76 -2.14 16.94
CA ASP A 411 19.41 -2.51 18.30
C ASP A 411 19.48 -1.29 19.23
N ALA A 412 18.48 -1.11 20.12
CA ALA A 412 18.40 0.04 21.02
C ALA A 412 19.68 0.28 21.84
N LYS A 413 20.34 -0.80 22.28
CA LYS A 413 21.60 -0.77 23.05
C LYS A 413 22.80 -0.20 22.26
N ASN A 414 22.76 -0.28 20.92
CA ASN A 414 23.85 0.10 20.03
C ASN A 414 23.69 1.56 19.53
N THR A 415 22.60 2.24 19.86
CA THR A 415 22.38 3.64 19.49
C THR A 415 23.35 4.58 20.24
N LEU A 416 23.76 5.68 19.61
CA LEU A 416 24.66 6.66 20.22
C LEU A 416 24.16 7.19 21.58
N PRO A 417 22.86 7.52 21.78
CA PRO A 417 22.35 7.89 23.10
C PRO A 417 22.51 6.80 24.15
N ALA A 418 22.26 5.54 23.82
CA ALA A 418 22.45 4.42 24.75
C ALA A 418 23.93 4.22 25.11
N LEU A 419 24.82 4.34 24.11
CA LEU A 419 26.28 4.27 24.32
C LEU A 419 26.79 5.41 25.21
N ILE A 420 26.26 6.63 25.05
CA ILE A 420 26.57 7.77 25.91
C ILE A 420 26.05 7.52 27.33
N ALA A 421 24.79 7.09 27.48
CA ALA A 421 24.20 6.82 28.79
C ALA A 421 24.97 5.74 29.58
N ALA A 422 25.55 4.75 28.89
CA ALA A 422 26.33 3.69 29.50
C ALA A 422 27.77 4.07 29.87
N ASP A 423 28.25 5.26 29.47
CA ASP A 423 29.66 5.64 29.57
C ASP A 423 29.84 7.05 30.19
N PRO A 424 30.28 7.14 31.46
CA PRO A 424 30.41 8.42 32.15
C PRO A 424 31.30 9.45 31.44
N LEU A 425 32.35 9.00 30.73
CA LEU A 425 33.23 9.91 30.00
C LEU A 425 32.58 10.43 28.73
N LEU A 426 31.77 9.61 28.05
CA LEU A 426 30.96 10.09 26.93
C LEU A 426 29.87 11.07 27.39
N GLN A 427 29.27 10.86 28.56
CA GLN A 427 28.31 11.84 29.12
C GLN A 427 28.96 13.22 29.30
N VAL A 428 30.21 13.28 29.75
CA VAL A 428 30.96 14.54 29.84
C VAL A 428 31.28 15.06 28.44
N LEU A 429 31.77 14.21 27.54
CA LEU A 429 32.17 14.59 26.18
C LEU A 429 31.03 15.18 25.37
N PHE A 430 29.80 14.70 25.56
CA PHE A 430 28.60 15.16 24.84
C PHE A 430 27.75 16.17 25.63
N SER A 431 28.16 16.57 26.83
CA SER A 431 27.40 17.52 27.64
C SER A 431 27.39 18.91 27.02
N ASN A 432 26.21 19.52 26.95
CA ASN A 432 26.00 20.90 26.52
C ASN A 432 26.20 21.94 27.63
N THR A 433 26.47 21.53 28.87
CA THR A 433 26.64 22.45 30.00
C THR A 433 28.11 22.74 30.32
N VAL A 434 29.02 22.10 29.56
CA VAL A 434 30.46 22.10 29.87
C VAL A 434 31.16 23.30 29.26
N PHE A 435 30.85 23.63 28.00
CA PHE A 435 31.46 24.74 27.27
C PHE A 435 30.40 25.77 26.94
N LEU A 436 30.64 27.02 27.35
CA LEU A 436 29.74 28.15 27.11
C LEU A 436 30.52 29.26 26.43
N LEU A 437 30.00 29.78 25.32
CA LEU A 437 30.60 30.92 24.62
C LEU A 437 29.87 32.19 25.00
N GLU A 438 30.60 33.19 25.45
CA GLU A 438 30.10 34.54 25.65
C GLU A 438 30.43 35.39 24.43
N LEU A 439 29.38 35.91 23.79
CA LEU A 439 29.46 36.82 22.64
C LEU A 439 28.64 38.07 22.99
N ALA A 440 29.32 39.19 23.14
CA ALA A 440 28.74 40.41 23.71
C ALA A 440 28.08 40.14 25.08
N ASP A 441 26.77 40.32 25.22
CA ASP A 441 26.02 40.11 26.47
C ASP A 441 25.36 38.71 26.57
N GLU A 442 25.42 37.91 25.51
CA GLU A 442 24.77 36.60 25.43
C GLU A 442 25.72 35.47 25.80
N THR A 443 25.17 34.41 26.40
CA THR A 443 25.89 33.17 26.71
C THR A 443 25.25 32.02 25.94
N ILE A 444 26.06 31.37 25.10
CA ILE A 444 25.64 30.33 24.17
C ILE A 444 26.21 29.00 24.65
N ALA A 445 25.33 28.04 24.94
CA ALA A 445 25.76 26.67 25.19
C ALA A 445 26.29 26.02 23.91
N LEU A 446 27.51 25.48 23.97
CA LEU A 446 28.09 24.79 22.84
C LEU A 446 27.71 23.31 22.89
N ASP A 447 27.11 22.83 21.80
CA ASP A 447 26.57 21.48 21.69
C ASP A 447 27.28 20.70 20.60
N SER A 448 27.27 19.38 20.71
CA SER A 448 27.72 18.50 19.62
C SER A 448 26.84 18.69 18.39
N GLN A 449 27.48 18.88 17.22
CA GLN A 449 26.77 18.94 15.94
C GLN A 449 25.94 17.68 15.63
N LEU A 450 26.22 16.54 16.26
CA LEU A 450 25.46 15.30 16.07
C LEU A 450 24.07 15.33 16.74
N PHE A 451 23.85 16.23 17.69
CA PHE A 451 22.59 16.35 18.45
C PHE A 451 21.81 17.64 18.20
N LYS A 452 22.35 18.57 17.39
CA LYS A 452 21.68 19.83 17.06
C LYS A 452 20.42 19.56 16.22
N GLN A 453 19.24 19.86 16.76
CA GLN A 453 17.98 19.86 16.00
C GLN A 453 17.86 21.10 15.10
N GLN A 454 18.56 22.19 15.46
CA GLN A 454 18.59 23.44 14.73
C GLN A 454 20.04 23.92 14.57
N ARG A 455 20.38 24.39 13.37
CA ARG A 455 21.70 24.94 13.05
C ARG A 455 21.70 26.44 13.34
N THR A 456 22.56 26.88 14.25
CA THR A 456 22.72 28.30 14.59
C THR A 456 24.04 28.79 14.01
N ILE A 457 23.97 29.84 13.20
CA ILE A 457 25.13 30.44 12.52
C ILE A 457 25.23 31.90 12.96
N HIS A 458 26.40 32.27 13.44
CA HIS A 458 26.69 33.63 13.89
C HIS A 458 27.43 34.43 12.82
N THR A 459 27.49 35.74 13.00
CA THR A 459 28.33 36.63 12.19
C THR A 459 29.19 37.43 13.13
N LEU A 460 30.51 37.30 12.99
CA LEU A 460 31.49 38.02 13.78
C LEU A 460 32.01 39.23 12.99
N ALA A 461 32.10 40.37 13.64
CA ALA A 461 32.76 41.58 13.15
C ALA A 461 34.15 41.76 13.79
N ALA A 462 34.99 42.55 13.14
CA ALA A 462 36.27 42.95 13.72
C ALA A 462 36.05 43.72 15.04
N GLY A 463 36.65 43.23 16.13
CA GLY A 463 36.51 43.81 17.47
C GLY A 463 35.46 43.14 18.35
N ASP A 464 34.70 42.17 17.83
CA ASP A 464 33.79 41.37 18.66
C ASP A 464 34.56 40.61 19.75
N ARG A 465 34.05 40.71 20.98
CA ARG A 465 34.63 40.06 22.14
C ARG A 465 34.04 38.68 22.33
N ILE A 466 34.89 37.65 22.34
CA ILE A 466 34.51 36.24 22.39
C ILE A 466 35.25 35.57 23.54
N LEU A 467 34.53 35.25 24.61
CA LEU A 467 35.08 34.50 25.73
C LEU A 467 34.53 33.07 25.72
N LEU A 468 35.41 32.11 25.88
CA LEU A 468 35.02 30.73 26.09
C LEU A 468 35.13 30.41 27.58
N HIS A 469 34.02 29.96 28.16
CA HIS A 469 33.94 29.44 29.50
C HIS A 469 33.87 27.92 29.48
N LEU A 470 34.52 27.28 30.44
CA LEU A 470 34.51 25.82 30.61
C LEU A 470 34.40 25.43 32.08
N ARG A 471 33.60 24.40 32.38
CA ARG A 471 33.46 23.89 33.75
C ARG A 471 34.78 23.26 34.22
N ARG A 472 35.25 23.59 35.41
CA ARG A 472 36.60 23.21 35.89
C ARG A 472 36.82 21.69 35.96
N ASP A 473 35.78 20.93 36.28
CA ASP A 473 35.82 19.47 36.38
C ASP A 473 36.06 18.76 35.04
N VAL A 474 35.77 19.39 33.89
CA VAL A 474 36.03 18.81 32.57
C VAL A 474 37.52 18.56 32.33
N LEU A 475 38.39 19.33 32.97
CA LEU A 475 39.84 19.16 32.87
C LEU A 475 40.33 17.92 33.63
N ALA A 476 39.54 17.40 34.57
CA ALA A 476 39.79 16.13 35.26
C ALA A 476 39.17 14.93 34.52
N ALA A 477 38.30 15.16 33.52
CA ALA A 477 37.68 14.08 32.77
C ALA A 477 38.73 13.34 31.92
N ASN A 478 38.85 12.03 32.16
CA ASN A 478 39.86 11.16 31.56
C ASN A 478 41.32 11.61 31.83
N CYS A 479 41.57 12.44 32.85
CA CYS A 479 42.89 12.96 33.17
C CYS A 479 43.16 12.95 34.68
N SER A 480 44.12 12.12 35.12
CA SER A 480 44.51 12.01 36.54
C SER A 480 45.31 13.20 37.07
N GLU A 481 45.96 13.95 36.17
CA GLU A 481 46.82 15.10 36.49
C GLU A 481 46.35 16.30 35.65
N THR A 482 45.42 17.09 36.18
CA THR A 482 44.75 18.18 35.42
C THR A 482 45.71 19.17 34.77
N ILE A 483 46.91 19.37 35.35
CA ILE A 483 47.96 20.23 34.79
C ILE A 483 48.48 19.78 33.43
N ARG A 484 48.32 18.49 33.09
CA ARG A 484 48.69 17.91 31.79
C ARG A 484 47.59 18.06 30.74
N ASN A 485 46.37 18.38 31.17
CA ASN A 485 45.24 18.56 30.25
C ASN A 485 45.27 19.95 29.63
N THR A 486 44.73 20.05 28.42
CA THR A 486 44.63 21.30 27.67
C THR A 486 43.21 21.50 27.18
N LEU A 487 42.78 22.75 27.15
CA LEU A 487 41.67 23.17 26.29
C LEU A 487 42.14 23.01 24.84
N TYR A 488 41.40 22.22 24.06
CA TYR A 488 41.70 21.91 22.67
C TYR A 488 40.73 22.65 21.76
N LEU A 489 41.26 23.55 20.93
CA LEU A 489 40.52 24.36 19.98
C LEU A 489 40.91 23.97 18.56
N GLN A 490 39.93 23.73 17.70
CA GLN A 490 40.16 23.43 16.29
C GLN A 490 39.21 24.24 15.44
N LEU A 491 39.74 25.03 14.51
CA LEU A 491 38.94 25.81 13.57
C LEU A 491 39.02 25.19 12.18
N LEU A 492 37.86 24.87 11.63
CA LEU A 492 37.68 24.43 10.25
C LEU A 492 36.98 25.50 9.42
N ARG A 493 37.24 25.52 8.12
CA ARG A 493 36.57 26.38 7.14
C ARG A 493 35.81 25.51 6.14
N ASP A 494 34.62 25.95 5.76
CA ASP A 494 33.73 25.27 4.83
C ASP A 494 34.18 25.40 3.36
N THR A 495 35.49 25.30 3.14
CA THR A 495 36.14 25.08 1.84
C THR A 495 36.45 23.59 1.73
N PRO A 496 35.71 22.82 0.94
CA PRO A 496 35.89 21.37 0.90
C PRO A 496 37.26 20.98 0.34
N VAL A 497 37.97 20.12 1.05
CA VAL A 497 39.23 19.50 0.63
C VAL A 497 39.09 17.98 0.64
N VAL A 498 39.80 17.29 -0.24
CA VAL A 498 39.80 15.82 -0.34
C VAL A 498 41.16 15.31 0.08
N TYR A 499 41.22 14.53 1.16
CA TYR A 499 42.46 13.94 1.67
C TYR A 499 42.21 12.72 2.57
N GLY A 500 43.29 12.00 2.89
CA GLY A 500 43.29 10.78 3.69
C GLY A 500 43.01 9.52 2.87
N ASP A 501 43.17 8.37 3.50
CA ASP A 501 43.04 7.06 2.84
C ASP A 501 41.62 6.83 2.28
N GLU A 502 40.61 7.40 2.93
CA GLU A 502 39.20 7.31 2.52
C GLU A 502 38.82 8.26 1.37
N GLN A 503 39.71 9.18 0.96
CA GLN A 503 39.44 10.21 -0.08
C GLN A 503 38.12 10.96 0.14
N ARG A 504 37.80 11.27 1.40
CA ARG A 504 36.56 11.97 1.76
C ARG A 504 36.70 13.47 1.61
N THR A 505 35.63 14.08 1.12
CA THR A 505 35.42 15.54 1.18
C THR A 505 35.22 15.96 2.64
N LYS A 506 36.11 16.80 3.15
CA LYS A 506 36.11 17.30 4.54
C LYS A 506 36.28 18.83 4.55
N GLN A 507 35.90 19.46 5.66
CA GLN A 507 36.23 20.87 5.89
C GLN A 507 37.74 21.05 6.06
N GLU A 508 38.27 22.14 5.50
CA GLU A 508 39.69 22.48 5.56
C GLU A 508 40.06 22.93 6.97
N HIS A 509 41.18 22.42 7.49
CA HIS A 509 41.68 22.84 8.80
C HIS A 509 42.43 24.17 8.67
N ILE A 510 42.03 25.16 9.47
CA ILE A 510 42.71 26.46 9.51
C ILE A 510 43.77 26.47 10.62
N PHE A 511 43.38 26.09 11.84
CA PHE A 511 44.32 25.99 12.95
C PHE A 511 43.89 24.97 14.01
N THR A 512 44.84 24.63 14.88
CA THR A 512 44.59 23.94 16.14
C THR A 512 45.42 24.59 17.23
N TYR A 513 44.81 24.90 18.38
CA TYR A 513 45.48 25.43 19.56
C TYR A 513 45.19 24.56 20.78
N GLN A 514 46.18 24.50 21.67
CA GLN A 514 46.06 23.85 22.97
C GLN A 514 46.52 24.81 24.05
N ILE A 515 45.67 25.02 25.05
CA ILE A 515 45.95 25.92 26.17
C ILE A 515 45.96 25.09 27.46
N TYR A 516 47.10 25.05 28.15
CA TYR A 516 47.23 24.30 29.39
C TYR A 516 46.28 24.79 30.48
N ALA A 517 45.78 23.86 31.29
CA ALA A 517 44.81 24.12 32.35
C ALA A 517 45.21 25.28 33.29
N ASN A 518 46.50 25.40 33.63
CA ASN A 518 47.03 26.43 34.52
C ASN A 518 47.14 27.83 33.89
N CYS A 519 46.98 27.94 32.57
CA CYS A 519 46.94 29.20 31.85
C CYS A 519 45.52 29.78 31.74
N LEU A 520 44.50 29.01 32.14
CA LEU A 520 43.10 29.44 32.12
C LEU A 520 42.78 30.24 33.38
N GLN A 521 41.98 31.29 33.22
CA GLN A 521 41.60 32.17 34.33
C GLN A 521 40.27 31.72 34.92
N THR A 522 39.97 32.06 36.19
CA THR A 522 38.62 31.84 36.73
C THR A 522 37.61 32.71 35.99
N SER A 523 36.42 32.17 35.70
CA SER A 523 35.37 32.91 35.02
C SER A 523 34.89 34.08 35.87
N ALA A 524 35.02 35.30 35.34
CA ALA A 524 34.52 36.49 36.02
C ALA A 524 32.98 36.54 36.04
N ARG A 525 32.33 35.91 35.05
CA ARG A 525 30.87 35.90 34.86
C ARG A 525 30.17 34.75 35.57
N LEU A 526 30.76 33.55 35.52
CA LEU A 526 30.14 32.31 36.02
C LEU A 526 30.72 31.82 37.35
N GLY A 527 31.76 32.49 37.87
CA GLY A 527 32.33 32.20 39.18
C GLY A 527 33.39 31.08 39.20
N ALA A 528 33.70 30.59 40.40
CA ALA A 528 34.85 29.74 40.67
C ALA A 528 34.82 28.35 40.01
N ASP A 529 33.62 27.84 39.76
CA ASP A 529 33.39 26.52 39.14
C ASP A 529 33.69 26.51 37.63
N TYR A 530 33.83 27.70 37.04
CA TYR A 530 34.16 27.88 35.64
C TYR A 530 35.53 28.53 35.46
N LEU A 531 36.21 28.12 34.40
CA LEU A 531 37.38 28.77 33.85
C LEU A 531 36.97 29.55 32.59
N GLN A 532 37.78 30.53 32.20
CA GLN A 532 37.57 31.33 30.99
C GLN A 532 38.88 31.54 30.22
N VAL A 533 38.74 31.75 28.92
CA VAL A 533 39.79 32.23 28.03
C VAL A 533 39.21 33.20 27.01
N ASP A 534 39.93 34.27 26.70
CA ASP A 534 39.55 35.22 25.65
C ASP A 534 40.08 34.72 24.29
N LEU A 535 39.16 34.48 23.35
CA LEU A 535 39.46 33.98 22.01
C LEU A 535 39.50 35.09 20.95
N SER A 536 39.22 36.34 21.33
CA SER A 536 39.05 37.47 20.39
C SER A 536 40.31 37.70 19.56
N GLU A 537 41.45 37.83 20.22
CA GLU A 537 42.76 38.03 19.57
C GLU A 537 43.19 36.79 18.77
N LEU A 538 42.84 35.59 19.23
CA LEU A 538 43.13 34.36 18.52
C LEU A 538 42.40 34.33 17.18
N LEU A 539 41.09 34.63 17.17
CA LEU A 539 40.30 34.67 15.95
C LEU A 539 40.73 35.83 15.04
N ALA A 540 41.00 37.01 15.62
CA ALA A 540 41.48 38.17 14.86
C ALA A 540 42.85 37.92 14.20
N MET A 541 43.75 37.19 14.86
CA MET A 541 45.07 36.81 14.32
C MET A 541 44.94 36.01 13.02
N HIS A 542 43.90 35.19 12.89
CA HIS A 542 43.66 34.32 11.74
C HIS A 542 42.71 34.93 10.70
N ARG A 543 42.40 36.23 10.78
CA ARG A 543 41.43 36.91 9.89
C ARG A 543 41.72 36.74 8.39
N ALA A 544 42.99 36.65 8.00
CA ALA A 544 43.39 36.48 6.60
C ALA A 544 42.97 35.12 6.02
N HIS A 545 42.64 34.15 6.87
CA HIS A 545 42.15 32.83 6.47
C HIS A 545 40.63 32.77 6.34
N TYR A 546 39.89 33.81 6.75
CA TYR A 546 38.43 33.84 6.61
C TYR A 546 38.03 34.37 5.25
N GLN A 547 37.07 33.70 4.61
CA GLN A 547 36.57 34.08 3.29
C GLN A 547 35.14 34.60 3.40
N ARG A 548 34.84 35.68 2.68
CA ARG A 548 33.51 36.28 2.66
C ARG A 548 32.49 35.26 2.16
N GLY A 549 31.41 35.07 2.93
CA GLY A 549 30.34 34.12 2.60
C GLY A 549 30.68 32.66 2.86
N VAL A 550 31.87 32.35 3.37
CA VAL A 550 32.26 30.99 3.76
C VAL A 550 32.12 30.84 5.27
N LEU A 551 31.61 29.69 5.69
CA LEU A 551 31.38 29.39 7.10
C LEU A 551 32.67 28.88 7.76
N ASN A 552 32.86 29.23 9.03
CA ASN A 552 33.91 28.69 9.89
C ASN A 552 33.27 27.93 11.04
N ASN A 553 33.92 26.87 11.49
CA ASN A 553 33.42 25.96 12.50
C ASN A 553 34.49 25.72 13.57
N LEU A 554 34.29 26.33 14.74
CA LEU A 554 35.19 26.21 15.89
C LEU A 554 34.73 25.06 16.77
N PHE A 555 35.52 24.00 16.83
CA PHE A 555 35.34 22.89 17.74
C PHE A 555 36.13 23.09 19.04
N VAL A 556 35.49 22.69 20.14
CA VAL A 556 36.00 22.85 21.49
C VAL A 556 35.89 21.52 22.24
N THR A 557 36.98 21.09 22.87
CA THR A 557 37.02 19.94 23.78
C THR A 557 38.24 20.04 24.70
N THR A 558 38.56 18.99 25.46
CA THR A 558 39.86 18.86 26.13
C THR A 558 40.71 17.80 25.43
N PHE A 559 42.04 17.90 25.54
CA PHE A 559 42.93 16.92 24.92
C PHE A 559 42.61 15.48 25.35
N PHE A 560 42.43 15.24 26.65
CA PHE A 560 42.16 13.89 27.15
C PHE A 560 40.75 13.36 26.78
N LEU A 561 39.74 14.23 26.60
CA LEU A 561 38.45 13.82 26.07
C LEU A 561 38.52 13.51 24.57
N ARG A 562 39.30 14.27 23.80
CA ARG A 562 39.58 13.99 22.39
C ARG A 562 40.25 12.64 22.22
N GLU A 563 41.28 12.34 23.00
CA GLU A 563 41.95 11.03 22.98
C GLU A 563 41.00 9.90 23.36
N TYR A 564 40.13 10.14 24.35
CA TYR A 564 39.09 9.17 24.72
C TYR A 564 38.13 8.87 23.57
N HIS A 565 37.69 9.89 22.83
CA HIS A 565 36.83 9.72 21.66
C HIS A 565 37.46 8.79 20.62
N TYR A 566 38.72 9.02 20.22
CA TYR A 566 39.39 8.15 19.24
C TYR A 566 39.65 6.75 19.79
N GLN A 567 39.97 6.63 21.07
CA GLN A 567 40.09 5.31 21.72
C GLN A 567 38.75 4.56 21.71
N LYS A 568 37.62 5.26 21.90
CA LYS A 568 36.28 4.68 21.81
C LYS A 568 35.94 4.26 20.38
N GLN A 569 36.26 5.07 19.37
CA GLN A 569 36.09 4.70 17.95
C GLN A 569 36.88 3.43 17.60
N LYS A 570 38.08 3.28 18.15
CA LYS A 570 38.90 2.07 17.96
C LYS A 570 38.28 0.83 18.61
N ASN A 571 37.65 0.99 19.77
CA ASN A 571 37.16 -0.13 20.58
C ASN A 571 35.70 -0.50 20.33
N ASN A 572 34.91 0.35 19.68
CA ASN A 572 33.48 0.14 19.50
C ASN A 572 33.04 0.59 18.10
N ALA A 573 32.73 -0.38 17.23
CA ALA A 573 32.30 -0.14 15.85
C ALA A 573 30.98 0.64 15.75
N PHE A 574 30.01 0.37 16.64
CA PHE A 574 28.73 1.07 16.69
C PHE A 574 28.93 2.56 17.05
N TYR A 575 29.83 2.85 17.98
CA TYR A 575 30.22 4.22 18.30
C TYR A 575 30.95 4.88 17.12
N HIS A 576 31.88 4.16 16.50
CA HIS A 576 32.67 4.66 15.37
C HIS A 576 31.77 5.12 14.23
N VAL A 577 30.90 4.24 13.72
CA VAL A 577 30.06 4.56 12.55
C VAL A 577 29.13 5.74 12.82
N GLN A 578 28.63 5.88 14.06
CA GLN A 578 27.76 6.98 14.48
C GLN A 578 28.51 8.29 14.79
N THR A 579 29.84 8.26 14.91
CA THR A 579 30.69 9.41 15.21
C THR A 579 31.81 9.60 14.17
N ALA A 580 31.57 9.15 12.94
CA ALA A 580 32.51 9.31 11.82
C ALA A 580 32.79 10.80 11.49
N ASN A 581 31.92 11.70 11.93
CA ASN A 581 32.13 13.15 11.98
C ASN A 581 32.45 13.57 13.43
N LEU A 582 33.28 14.62 13.58
CA LEU A 582 33.75 15.08 14.89
C LEU A 582 32.59 15.39 15.83
N PRO A 583 32.51 14.75 17.02
CA PRO A 583 31.37 14.92 17.92
C PRO A 583 31.50 16.12 18.86
N PHE A 584 32.57 16.90 18.76
CA PHE A 584 32.88 17.94 19.74
C PHE A 584 31.91 19.13 19.67
N GLN A 585 31.82 19.85 20.79
CA GLN A 585 31.03 21.06 20.92
C GLN A 585 31.50 22.09 19.91
N ASN A 586 30.57 22.73 19.20
CA ASN A 586 30.95 23.61 18.09
C ASN A 586 30.19 24.93 18.01
N PHE A 587 30.91 25.95 17.53
CA PHE A 587 30.42 27.30 17.24
C PHE A 587 30.67 27.62 15.76
N GLU A 588 29.60 27.93 15.02
CA GLU A 588 29.66 28.23 13.59
C GLU A 588 29.48 29.72 13.34
N PHE A 589 30.34 30.31 12.51
CA PHE A 589 30.27 31.74 12.20
C PHE A 589 30.78 32.11 10.81
N HIS A 590 30.19 33.15 10.25
CA HIS A 590 30.80 33.98 9.21
C HIS A 590 31.64 35.07 9.84
N TYR A 591 32.73 35.47 9.18
CA TYR A 591 33.54 36.61 9.61
C TYR A 591 33.37 37.76 8.62
N LEU A 592 32.94 38.93 9.11
CA LEU A 592 32.86 40.16 8.33
C LEU A 592 34.27 40.74 8.23
N THR A 593 34.91 40.46 7.08
CA THR A 593 36.18 41.05 6.66
C THR A 593 36.06 42.52 6.32
#